data_AF-A0A1J5LUM2-F1
#
_entry.id   AF-A0A1J5LUM2-F1
#
_cell.length_a   1.000
_cell.length_b   1.000
_cell.length_c   1.000
_cell.angle_alpha   90.00
_cell.angle_beta   90.00
_cell.angle_gamma   90.00
#
_symmetry.space_group_name_H-M   'P 1'
#
loop_
_entity.id
_entity.type
_entity.pdbx_description
1 polymer ?
#
loop_
_entity_poly.entity_id
_entity_poly.type
_entity_poly.pdbx_seq_one_letter_code
_entity_poly.pdbx_strand_id
1 'polypeptide(L)'
;MALAFLTCLVSIFFGIKIFNANENYLITELNEVDKLYYSDVADVPALSYYAAMITLPFLLGMLIFEIVIFKKAAMKKVKNIAVSLMIALLIILVVDVLTLSNSVFFDFSQWGFVWICLGLLVLAGNGISFVMRTGEKV
;
A
#
# COMPACT_ATOMS: atom_id res chain seq x y z
N MET A 1 14.53 6.66 0.37
CA MET A 1 14.31 6.40 1.82
C MET A 1 13.08 7.13 2.34
N ALA A 2 13.05 8.47 2.35
CA ALA A 2 11.90 9.23 2.86
C ALA A 2 10.54 8.84 2.23
N LEU A 3 10.47 8.66 0.90
CA LEU A 3 9.24 8.26 0.22
C LEU A 3 8.81 6.82 0.57
N ALA A 4 9.74 5.87 0.61
CA ALA A 4 9.45 4.48 1.00
C ALA A 4 9.02 4.37 2.46
N PHE A 5 9.60 5.19 3.35
CA PHE A 5 9.18 5.28 4.75
C PHE A 5 7.76 5.85 4.88
N LEU A 6 7.45 6.91 4.14
CA LEU A 6 6.12 7.49 4.13
C LEU A 6 5.08 6.51 3.58
N THR A 7 5.39 5.76 2.52
CA THR A 7 4.49 4.71 2.03
C THR A 7 4.34 3.57 3.03
N CYS A 8 5.40 3.18 3.74
CA CYS A 8 5.28 2.19 4.81
C CYS A 8 4.36 2.67 5.93
N LEU A 9 4.47 3.94 6.36
CA LEU A 9 3.57 4.52 7.35
C LEU A 9 2.12 4.57 6.86
N VAL A 10 1.90 4.96 5.60
CA VAL A 10 0.59 4.97 4.95
C VAL A 10 0.02 3.55 4.88
N SER A 11 0.82 2.57 4.46
CA SER A 11 0.44 1.15 4.42
C SER A 11 0.13 0.58 5.81
N ILE A 12 0.87 0.97 6.85
CA ILE A 12 0.59 0.55 8.24
C ILE A 12 -0.69 1.20 8.74
N PHE A 13 -0.85 2.50 8.57
CA PHE A 13 -2.03 3.23 9.03
C PHE A 13 -3.31 2.72 8.37
N PHE A 14 -3.35 2.65 7.05
CA PHE A 14 -4.52 2.13 6.33
C PHE A 14 -4.67 0.62 6.49
N GLY A 15 -3.57 -0.13 6.52
CA GLY A 15 -3.62 -1.58 6.74
C GLY A 15 -4.22 -1.99 8.08
N ILE A 16 -3.88 -1.26 9.16
CA ILE A 16 -4.49 -1.45 10.49
C ILE A 16 -5.97 -1.09 10.45
N LYS A 17 -6.33 0.03 9.80
CA LYS A 17 -7.74 0.44 9.64
C LYS A 17 -8.56 -0.59 8.86
N ILE A 18 -8.03 -1.15 7.77
CA ILE A 18 -8.69 -2.19 6.96
C ILE A 18 -8.83 -3.49 7.77
N PHE A 19 -7.76 -3.91 8.43
CA PHE A 19 -7.76 -5.17 9.21
C PHE A 19 -8.76 -5.12 10.37
N ASN A 20 -8.89 -3.95 11.01
CA ASN A 20 -9.81 -3.74 12.14
C ASN A 20 -11.15 -3.09 11.72
N ALA A 21 -11.45 -2.98 10.41
CA ALA A 21 -12.65 -2.26 9.96
C ALA A 21 -13.96 -2.90 10.45
N ASN A 22 -13.93 -4.18 10.80
CA ASN A 22 -15.06 -4.92 11.37
C ASN A 22 -15.11 -4.88 12.91
N GLU A 23 -14.22 -4.15 13.57
CA GLU A 23 -14.24 -3.95 15.02
C GLU A 23 -15.05 -2.68 15.37
N ASN A 24 -16.03 -2.83 16.27
CA ASN A 24 -17.06 -1.83 16.63
C ASN A 24 -16.56 -0.39 16.88
N TYR A 25 -15.31 -0.18 17.29
CA TYR A 25 -14.80 1.15 17.66
C TYR A 25 -14.30 1.99 16.47
N LEU A 26 -13.92 1.39 15.34
CA LEU A 26 -13.49 2.12 14.13
C LEU A 26 -14.65 2.45 13.20
N ILE A 27 -15.77 1.74 13.36
CA ILE A 27 -16.97 1.87 12.54
C ILE A 27 -17.69 3.19 12.81
N THR A 28 -17.67 3.68 14.05
CA THR A 28 -18.22 5.01 14.38
C THR A 28 -17.46 6.10 13.63
N GLU A 29 -16.14 6.01 13.57
CA GLU A 29 -15.29 6.98 12.86
C GLU A 29 -15.43 6.86 11.33
N LEU A 30 -15.47 5.63 10.78
CA LEU A 30 -15.70 5.43 9.33
C LEU A 30 -17.11 5.88 8.90
N ASN A 31 -18.15 5.57 9.69
CA ASN A 31 -19.53 5.98 9.38
C ASN A 31 -19.70 7.50 9.43
N GLU A 32 -19.02 8.19 10.35
CA GLU A 32 -19.04 9.65 10.43
C GLU A 32 -18.30 10.32 9.26
N VAL A 33 -17.16 9.77 8.85
CA VAL A 33 -16.36 10.31 7.73
C VAL A 33 -17.02 10.05 6.37
N ASP A 34 -17.57 8.85 6.16
CA ASP A 34 -18.21 8.45 4.90
C ASP A 34 -19.72 8.75 4.85
N LYS A 35 -20.29 9.32 5.93
CA LYS A 35 -21.74 9.61 6.08
C LYS A 35 -22.63 8.39 5.82
N LEU A 36 -22.17 7.21 6.18
CA LEU A 36 -22.95 5.97 6.13
C LEU A 36 -23.84 5.93 7.38
N TYR A 37 -24.98 6.63 7.32
CA TYR A 37 -25.98 6.62 8.38
C TYR A 37 -26.63 5.23 8.44
N TYR A 38 -26.33 4.45 9.49
CA TYR A 38 -26.98 3.18 9.83
C TYR A 38 -26.72 1.98 8.88
N SER A 39 -25.45 1.67 8.59
CA SER A 39 -25.08 0.38 8.01
C SER A 39 -24.65 -0.60 9.12
N ASP A 40 -25.07 -1.87 9.02
CA ASP A 40 -24.60 -2.92 9.92
C ASP A 40 -23.09 -3.12 9.74
N VAL A 41 -22.39 -3.58 10.79
CA VAL A 41 -20.92 -3.77 10.79
C VAL A 41 -20.43 -4.58 9.58
N ALA A 42 -21.26 -5.50 9.08
CA ALA A 42 -20.94 -6.34 7.93
C ALA A 42 -21.02 -5.61 6.57
N ASP A 43 -21.65 -4.43 6.50
CA ASP A 43 -21.88 -3.67 5.27
C ASP A 43 -20.88 -2.52 5.09
N VAL A 44 -20.05 -2.22 6.09
CA VAL A 44 -19.05 -1.15 6.01
C VAL A 44 -17.80 -1.69 5.32
N PRO A 45 -17.45 -1.18 4.12
CA PRO A 45 -16.30 -1.68 3.38
C PRO A 45 -15.00 -1.34 4.12
N ALA A 46 -14.13 -2.34 4.25
CA ALA A 46 -12.92 -2.17 5.04
C ALA A 46 -11.87 -1.24 4.40
N LEU A 47 -11.83 -1.19 3.06
CA LEU A 47 -11.11 -0.16 2.32
C LEU A 47 -12.12 0.84 1.76
N SER A 48 -12.18 2.03 2.35
CA SER A 48 -13.06 3.08 1.86
C SER A 48 -12.53 3.70 0.57
N TYR A 49 -13.44 4.27 -0.22
CA TYR A 49 -13.09 5.02 -1.43
C TYR A 49 -12.04 6.11 -1.14
N TYR A 50 -12.16 6.81 -0.01
CA TYR A 50 -11.19 7.84 0.38
C TYR A 50 -9.82 7.29 0.73
N ALA A 51 -9.76 6.14 1.43
CA ALA A 51 -8.49 5.48 1.71
C ALA A 51 -7.77 5.15 0.40
N ALA A 52 -8.48 4.53 -0.55
CA ALA A 52 -7.95 4.16 -1.85
C ALA A 52 -7.50 5.39 -2.67
N MET A 53 -8.30 6.46 -2.65
CA MET A 53 -7.98 7.71 -3.35
C MET A 53 -6.73 8.39 -2.78
N ILE A 54 -6.50 8.31 -1.47
CA ILE A 54 -5.32 8.86 -0.81
C ILE A 54 -4.08 8.00 -1.09
N THR A 55 -4.20 6.67 -1.10
CA THR A 55 -3.07 5.75 -1.33
C THR A 55 -2.58 5.76 -2.77
N LEU A 56 -3.48 5.93 -3.74
CA LEU A 56 -3.20 5.89 -5.16
C LEU A 56 -2.02 6.77 -5.62
N PRO A 57 -1.94 8.08 -5.30
CA PRO A 57 -0.82 8.92 -5.72
C PRO A 57 0.53 8.47 -5.16
N PHE A 58 0.56 7.90 -3.94
CA PHE A 58 1.79 7.37 -3.35
C PHE A 58 2.23 6.06 -4.03
N LEU A 59 1.28 5.17 -4.35
CA LEU A 59 1.55 3.95 -5.10
C LEU A 59 2.11 4.25 -6.48
N LEU A 60 1.50 5.20 -7.22
CA LEU A 60 1.99 5.64 -8.52
C LEU A 60 3.39 6.27 -8.42
N GLY A 61 3.62 7.13 -7.42
CA GLY A 61 4.93 7.73 -7.16
C GLY A 61 6.02 6.69 -6.89
N MET A 62 5.72 5.65 -6.11
CA MET A 62 6.65 4.55 -5.86
C MET A 62 6.88 3.68 -7.09
N LEU A 63 5.84 3.40 -7.87
CA LEU A 63 5.98 2.64 -9.11
C LEU A 63 6.94 3.35 -10.07
N ILE A 64 6.80 4.67 -10.23
CA ILE A 64 7.71 5.51 -11.03
C ILE A 64 9.13 5.43 -10.46
N PHE A 65 9.28 5.52 -9.14
CA PHE A 65 10.59 5.44 -8.49
C PHE A 65 11.28 4.10 -8.73
N GLU A 66 10.57 2.98 -8.61
CA GLU A 66 11.11 1.64 -8.89
C GLU A 66 11.47 1.47 -10.38
N ILE A 67 10.67 2.01 -11.30
CA ILE A 67 11.00 2.04 -12.74
C ILE A 67 12.32 2.80 -12.97
N VAL A 68 12.52 3.94 -12.28
CA VAL A 68 13.76 4.71 -12.36
C VAL A 68 14.95 3.91 -11.79
N ILE A 69 14.78 3.22 -10.65
CA ILE A 69 15.82 2.35 -10.08
C ILE A 69 16.17 1.24 -11.07
N PHE A 70 15.17 0.53 -11.61
CA PHE A 70 15.37 -0.55 -12.57
C PHE A 70 16.18 -0.10 -13.80
N LYS A 71 15.84 1.08 -14.36
CA LYS A 71 16.56 1.66 -15.51
C LYS A 71 17.98 2.12 -15.15
N LYS A 72 18.19 2.69 -13.95
CA LYS A 72 19.49 3.26 -13.53
C LYS A 72 20.41 2.29 -12.80
N ALA A 73 19.93 1.11 -12.39
CA ALA A 73 20.76 0.12 -11.70
C ALA A 73 21.72 -0.54 -12.71
N ALA A 74 23.01 -0.60 -12.37
CA ALA A 74 23.98 -1.40 -13.14
C ALA A 74 23.94 -2.88 -12.73
N MET A 75 23.80 -3.14 -11.43
CA MET A 75 23.76 -4.49 -10.86
C MET A 75 22.47 -5.24 -11.18
N LYS A 76 22.60 -6.47 -11.69
CA LYS A 76 21.47 -7.38 -11.94
C LYS A 76 20.69 -7.71 -10.67
N LYS A 77 21.35 -7.84 -9.51
CA LYS A 77 20.70 -8.09 -8.21
C LYS A 77 19.74 -6.97 -7.82
N VAL A 78 20.16 -5.71 -7.94
CA VAL A 78 19.31 -4.55 -7.63
C VAL A 78 18.14 -4.44 -8.62
N LYS A 79 18.36 -4.77 -9.90
CA LYS A 79 17.25 -4.85 -10.87
C LYS A 79 16.21 -5.90 -10.49
N ASN A 80 16.65 -7.09 -10.06
CA ASN A 80 15.73 -8.14 -9.64
C ASN A 80 14.91 -7.72 -8.42
N ILE A 81 15.54 -7.06 -7.43
CA ILE A 81 14.82 -6.50 -6.28
C ILE A 81 13.79 -5.47 -6.73
N ALA A 82 14.18 -4.51 -7.57
CA ALA A 82 13.25 -3.50 -8.10
C ALA A 82 12.06 -4.14 -8.85
N VAL A 83 12.29 -5.18 -9.65
CA VAL A 83 11.22 -5.93 -10.34
C VAL A 83 10.28 -6.60 -9.33
N SER A 84 10.81 -7.26 -8.30
CA SER A 84 9.98 -7.87 -7.26
C SER A 84 9.13 -6.83 -6.52
N LEU A 85 9.70 -5.65 -6.23
CA LEU A 85 8.96 -4.54 -5.62
C LEU A 85 7.91 -3.95 -6.56
N MET A 86 8.20 -3.82 -7.86
CA MET A 86 7.22 -3.38 -8.85
C MET A 86 6.02 -4.34 -8.93
N ILE A 87 6.26 -5.67 -8.87
CA ILE A 87 5.18 -6.66 -8.87
C ILE A 87 4.30 -6.49 -7.62
N ALA A 88 4.92 -6.35 -6.44
CA ALA A 88 4.19 -6.07 -5.20
C ALA A 88 3.33 -4.81 -5.32
N LEU A 89 3.88 -3.72 -5.87
CA LEU A 89 3.15 -2.46 -6.06
C LEU A 89 2.02 -2.57 -7.08
N LEU A 90 2.19 -3.34 -8.16
CA LEU A 90 1.14 -3.58 -9.14
C LEU A 90 -0.04 -4.35 -8.53
N ILE A 91 0.22 -5.32 -7.65
CA ILE A 91 -0.85 -6.05 -6.95
C ILE A 91 -1.67 -5.09 -6.09
N ILE A 92 -1.01 -4.22 -5.31
CA ILE A 92 -1.71 -3.21 -4.49
C ILE A 92 -2.50 -2.25 -5.40
N LEU A 93 -1.89 -1.78 -6.49
CA LEU A 93 -2.55 -0.86 -7.42
C LEU A 93 -3.83 -1.45 -8.02
N VAL A 94 -3.85 -2.75 -8.34
CA VAL A 94 -5.06 -3.42 -8.85
C VAL A 94 -6.16 -3.41 -7.78
N VAL A 95 -5.83 -3.76 -6.54
CA VAL A 95 -6.79 -3.73 -5.42
C VAL A 95 -7.33 -2.31 -5.21
N ASP A 96 -6.46 -1.30 -5.28
CA ASP A 96 -6.82 0.12 -5.13
C ASP A 96 -7.81 0.57 -6.22
N VAL A 97 -7.52 0.23 -7.49
CA VAL A 97 -8.39 0.56 -8.63
C VAL A 97 -9.73 -0.18 -8.57
N LEU A 98 -9.74 -1.45 -8.16
CA LEU A 98 -10.99 -2.20 -7.97
C LEU A 98 -11.86 -1.57 -6.88
N THR A 99 -11.24 -1.14 -5.77
CA THR A 99 -11.95 -0.47 -4.66
C THR A 99 -12.51 0.88 -5.09
N LEU A 100 -11.76 1.66 -5.88
CA LEU A 100 -12.25 2.92 -6.44
C LEU A 100 -13.41 2.72 -7.43
N SER A 101 -13.46 1.56 -8.10
CA SER A 101 -14.51 1.22 -9.05
C SER A 101 -15.82 0.84 -8.34
N ASN A 102 -15.73 0.05 -7.26
CA ASN A 102 -16.87 -0.32 -6.43
C ASN A 102 -16.42 -0.82 -5.05
N SER A 103 -16.34 0.07 -4.07
CA SER A 103 -15.89 -0.27 -2.71
C SER A 103 -16.85 -1.22 -1.98
N VAL A 104 -18.12 -1.26 -2.35
CA VAL A 104 -19.13 -2.12 -1.71
C VAL A 104 -19.04 -3.56 -2.24
N PHE A 105 -18.79 -3.73 -3.54
CA PHE A 105 -18.66 -5.05 -4.15
C PHE A 105 -17.29 -5.69 -3.86
N PHE A 106 -16.23 -4.87 -3.82
CA PHE A 106 -14.87 -5.31 -3.57
C PHE A 106 -14.48 -5.07 -2.11
N ASP A 107 -15.02 -5.89 -1.20
CA ASP A 107 -14.59 -5.89 0.20
C ASP A 107 -13.24 -6.61 0.36
N PHE A 108 -12.23 -5.82 0.72
CA PHE A 108 -10.86 -6.27 0.95
C PHE A 108 -10.49 -6.34 2.44
N SER A 109 -11.47 -6.55 3.32
CA SER A 109 -11.29 -6.69 4.78
C SER A 109 -10.13 -7.60 5.21
N GLN A 110 -9.94 -8.74 4.55
CA GLN A 110 -8.83 -9.66 4.86
C GLN A 110 -7.46 -9.23 4.28
N TRP A 111 -7.43 -8.23 3.41
CA TRP A 111 -6.23 -7.79 2.71
C TRP A 111 -5.49 -6.65 3.41
N GLY A 112 -6.05 -6.09 4.48
CA GLY A 112 -5.36 -5.08 5.31
C GLY A 112 -3.98 -5.55 5.76
N PHE A 113 -3.88 -6.80 6.22
CA PHE A 113 -2.60 -7.44 6.60
C PHE A 113 -1.64 -7.57 5.41
N VAL A 114 -2.14 -7.94 4.23
CA VAL A 114 -1.35 -8.03 2.99
C VAL A 114 -0.78 -6.65 2.63
N TRP A 115 -1.56 -5.60 2.80
CA TRP A 115 -1.12 -4.21 2.57
C TRP A 115 0.02 -3.79 3.50
N ILE A 116 -0.05 -4.15 4.78
CA ILE A 116 1.02 -3.91 5.77
C ILE A 116 2.28 -4.69 5.37
N CYS A 117 2.15 -5.99 5.09
CA CYS A 117 3.27 -6.85 4.71
C CYS A 117 3.97 -6.35 3.45
N LEU A 118 3.21 -5.94 2.43
CA LEU A 118 3.77 -5.41 1.19
C LEU A 118 4.43 -4.03 1.42
N GLY A 119 3.86 -3.16 2.25
CA GLY A 119 4.49 -1.89 2.64
C GLY A 119 5.84 -2.10 3.34
N LEU A 120 5.92 -3.07 4.26
CA LEU A 120 7.17 -3.45 4.93
C LEU A 120 8.18 -4.05 3.95
N LEU A 121 7.74 -4.88 3.01
CA LEU A 121 8.59 -5.44 1.96
C LEU A 121 9.19 -4.35 1.07
N VAL A 122 8.40 -3.33 0.70
CA VAL A 122 8.91 -2.21 -0.09
C VAL A 122 9.94 -1.39 0.67
N LEU A 123 9.73 -1.16 1.97
CA LEU A 123 10.71 -0.50 2.82
C LEU A 123 12.01 -1.31 2.92
N ALA A 124 11.91 -2.60 3.22
CA ALA A 124 13.05 -3.50 3.36
C ALA A 124 13.82 -3.65 2.04
N GLY A 125 13.12 -3.86 0.92
CA GLY A 125 13.73 -3.98 -0.40
C GLY A 125 14.44 -2.71 -0.86
N ASN A 126 13.88 -1.53 -0.56
CA ASN A 126 14.54 -0.26 -0.80
C ASN A 126 15.79 -0.08 0.09
N GLY A 127 15.73 -0.48 1.36
CA GLY A 127 16.87 -0.46 2.27
C GLY A 127 18.01 -1.36 1.80
N ILE A 128 17.71 -2.60 1.42
CA ILE A 128 18.70 -3.56 0.90
C ILE A 128 19.33 -3.03 -0.40
N SER A 129 18.51 -2.49 -1.32
CA SER A 129 18.99 -1.92 -2.58
C SER A 129 19.93 -0.74 -2.36
N PHE A 130 19.68 0.08 -1.34
CA PHE A 130 20.55 1.18 -0.96
C PHE A 130 21.89 0.70 -0.39
N VAL A 131 21.87 -0.25 0.56
CA VAL A 131 23.09 -0.81 1.15
C VAL A 131 23.97 -1.45 0.08
N MET A 132 23.38 -2.25 -0.82
CA MET A 132 24.10 -2.88 -1.93
C MET A 132 24.76 -1.87 -2.88
N ARG A 133 24.10 -0.74 -3.15
CA ARG A 133 24.69 0.34 -3.98
C ARG A 133 25.80 1.11 -3.26
N THR A 134 25.75 1.19 -1.94
CA THR A 134 26.73 1.97 -1.15
C THR A 134 28.00 1.17 -0.93
N GLY A 135 27.90 -0.15 -0.75
CA GLY A 135 29.05 -1.06 -0.67
C GLY A 135 29.85 -1.19 -1.97
N GLU A 136 29.33 -0.71 -3.10
CA GLU A 136 30.05 -0.64 -4.39
C GLU A 136 30.97 0.59 -4.53
N LYS A 137 30.79 1.60 -3.67
CA LYS A 137 31.58 2.86 -3.72
C LYS A 137 32.78 2.86 -2.76
N VAL A 138 33.05 1.73 -2.11
CA VAL A 138 34.23 1.47 -1.25
C VAL A 138 35.08 0.44 -1.97
#